data_AF-R4YUC5-F1
#
_entry.id   AF-R4YUC5-F1
#
_cell.length_a   1.000
_cell.length_b   1.000
_cell.length_c   1.000
_cell.angle_alpha   90.00
_cell.angle_beta   90.00
_cell.angle_gamma   90.00
#
_symmetry.space_group_name_H-M   'P 1'
#
loop_
_entity.id
_entity.type
_entity.pdbx_description
1 polymer ?
#
loop_
_entity_poly.entity_id
_entity_poly.type
_entity_poly.pdbx_seq_one_letter_code
_entity_poly.pdbx_strand_id
1 'polypeptide(L)' 'MNIKEIAITSNLRKKIQKAVKNTSIIFEDENGDIVVNVTAYTENTSHTGRFPLEEILGEDALDYDVEFWIFN' A
#
# COMPACT_ATOMS: atom_id res chain seq x y z
N MET A 1 -4.35 11.85 12.13
CA MET A 1 -4.13 10.93 11.01
C MET A 1 -2.77 11.24 10.45
N ASN A 2 -1.82 10.34 10.67
CA ASN A 2 -0.49 10.39 10.07
C ASN A 2 -0.55 9.62 8.75
N ILE A 3 -0.34 10.31 7.63
CA ILE A 3 -0.47 9.73 6.29
C ILE A 3 0.74 10.09 5.44
N LYS A 4 1.08 9.19 4.51
CA LYS A 4 2.09 9.44 3.48
C LYS A 4 1.46 9.29 2.12
N GLU A 5 1.49 10.37 1.34
CA GLU A 5 1.09 10.36 -0.06
C GLU A 5 2.27 9.92 -0.95
N ILE A 6 1.99 9.01 -1.89
CA ILE A 6 2.96 8.43 -2.80
C ILE A 6 2.38 8.52 -4.22
N ALA A 7 2.94 9.42 -5.02
CA ALA A 7 2.53 9.56 -6.41
C ALA A 7 2.95 8.34 -7.23
N ILE A 8 2.00 7.75 -7.95
CA ILE A 8 2.22 6.56 -8.76
C ILE A 8 1.66 6.72 -10.17
N THR A 9 2.16 5.93 -11.10
CA THR A 9 1.57 5.84 -12.44
C THR A 9 0.37 4.90 -12.43
N SER A 10 -0.55 5.07 -13.38
CA SER A 10 -1.72 4.18 -13.53
C SER A 10 -1.33 2.70 -13.74
N ASN A 11 -0.10 2.43 -14.21
CA ASN A 11 0.41 1.07 -14.33
C ASN A 11 0.80 0.47 -12.97
N LEU A 12 1.49 1.24 -12.12
CA LEU A 12 1.81 0.82 -10.74
C LEU A 12 0.53 0.61 -9.93
N ARG A 13 -0.45 1.50 -10.09
CA ARG A 13 -1.78 1.40 -9.47
C ARG A 13 -2.42 0.02 -9.69
N LYS A 14 -2.44 -0.41 -10.96
CA LYS A 14 -2.95 -1.73 -11.36
C LYS A 14 -2.13 -2.89 -10.79
N LYS A 15 -0.81 -2.73 -10.61
CA LYS A 15 0.03 -3.77 -10.01
C LYS A 15 -0.27 -3.90 -8.51
N ILE A 16 -0.37 -2.79 -7.79
CA ILE A 16 -0.67 -2.74 -6.35
C ILE A 16 -2.00 -3.43 -6.06
N GLN A 17 -3.09 -3.04 -6.74
CA GLN A 17 -4.42 -3.64 -6.56
C GLN A 17 -4.47 -5.14 -6.90
N LYS A 18 -3.56 -5.63 -7.76
CA LYS A 18 -3.47 -7.06 -8.09
C LYS A 18 -2.68 -7.86 -7.05
N ALA A 19 -1.64 -7.25 -6.48
CA ALA A 19 -0.74 -7.90 -5.56
C ALA A 19 -1.30 -7.97 -4.12
N VAL A 20 -2.01 -6.93 -3.70
CA VAL A 20 -2.72 -6.89 -2.42
C VAL A 20 -4.22 -6.88 -2.69
N LYS A 21 -4.92 -7.94 -2.28
CA LYS A 21 -6.38 -8.11 -2.50
C LYS A 21 -7.21 -8.06 -1.23
N ASN A 22 -6.58 -8.04 -0.06
CA ASN A 22 -7.26 -8.06 1.21
C ASN A 22 -7.82 -6.66 1.50
N THR A 23 -9.15 -6.52 1.50
CA THR A 23 -9.83 -5.24 1.72
C THR A 23 -9.63 -4.66 3.13
N SER A 24 -9.15 -5.47 4.07
CA SER A 24 -8.73 -4.98 5.40
C SER A 24 -7.36 -4.28 5.38
N ILE A 25 -6.59 -4.49 4.31
CA ILE A 25 -5.24 -3.92 4.12
C ILE A 25 -5.29 -2.76 3.13
N ILE A 26 -6.00 -2.95 2.02
CA ILE A 26 -6.05 -2.02 0.89
C ILE A 26 -7.50 -1.74 0.49
N PHE A 27 -7.84 -0.48 0.32
CA PHE A 27 -9.14 -0.06 -0.20
C PHE A 27 -9.00 1.16 -1.11
N GLU A 28 -10.03 1.43 -1.91
CA GLU A 28 -10.11 2.60 -2.76
C GLU A 28 -11.05 3.62 -2.08
N ASP A 29 -10.59 4.86 -1.94
CA ASP A 29 -11.41 5.95 -1.43
C ASP A 29 -12.33 6.52 -2.53
N GLU A 30 -13.29 7.38 -2.16
CA GLU A 30 -14.24 8.01 -3.10
C GLU A 30 -13.55 8.81 -4.21
N ASN A 31 -12.34 9.31 -3.96
CA ASN A 31 -11.53 10.04 -4.94
C ASN A 31 -10.79 9.13 -5.95
N GLY A 32 -10.87 7.81 -5.76
CA GLY A 32 -10.11 6.84 -6.54
C GLY A 32 -8.67 6.63 -6.05
N ASP A 33 -8.28 7.24 -4.94
CA ASP A 33 -6.98 7.01 -4.32
C ASP A 33 -6.95 5.63 -3.67
N ILE A 34 -5.79 4.96 -3.75
CA ILE A 34 -5.58 3.69 -3.06
C ILE A 34 -5.07 3.99 -1.66
N VAL A 35 -5.80 3.55 -0.65
CA VAL A 35 -5.40 3.68 0.74
C VAL A 35 -4.96 2.31 1.26
N VAL A 36 -3.78 2.27 1.88
CA VAL A 36 -3.24 1.07 2.53
C VAL A 36 -3.01 1.36 4.01
N ASN A 37 -3.55 0.50 4.88
CA ASN A 37 -3.28 0.54 6.32
C ASN A 37 -1.91 -0.10 6.59
N VAL A 38 -0.98 0.66 7.15
CA VAL A 38 0.41 0.23 7.36
C VAL A 38 0.49 -0.93 8.34
N THR A 39 -0.22 -0.84 9.47
CA THR A 39 -0.24 -1.90 10.49
C THR A 39 -0.76 -3.22 9.91
N ALA A 40 -1.92 -3.19 9.26
CA ALA A 40 -2.52 -4.39 8.67
C ALA A 40 -1.63 -4.98 7.55
N TYR A 41 -0.96 -4.13 6.78
CA TYR A 41 0.01 -4.57 5.78
C TYR A 41 1.19 -5.28 6.44
N THR A 42 1.85 -4.64 7.41
CA THR A 42 3.03 -5.19 8.11
C THR A 42 2.72 -6.49 8.86
N GLU A 43 1.55 -6.60 9.48
CA GLU A 43 1.12 -7.85 10.12
C GLU A 43 0.95 -8.97 9.08
N ASN A 44 0.34 -8.66 7.94
CA ASN A 44 0.17 -9.63 6.86
C ASN A 44 1.51 -10.04 6.22
N THR A 45 2.41 -9.10 5.96
CA THR A 45 3.74 -9.42 5.40
C THR A 45 4.58 -10.22 6.39
N SER A 46 4.51 -9.92 7.69
CA SER A 46 5.17 -10.69 8.74
C SER A 46 4.66 -12.13 8.83
N HIS A 47 3.35 -12.35 8.66
CA HIS A 47 2.77 -13.70 8.67
C HIS A 47 3.05 -14.49 7.39
N THR A 48 3.08 -13.83 6.23
CA THR A 48 3.22 -14.49 4.92
C THR A 48 4.64 -14.55 4.40
N GLY A 49 5.55 -13.72 4.92
CA GLY A 49 6.90 -13.53 4.41
C GLY A 49 6.95 -12.91 3.01
N ARG A 50 5.86 -12.26 2.57
CA ARG A 50 5.75 -11.65 1.22
C ARG A 50 5.62 -10.14 1.33
N PHE A 51 6.33 -9.42 0.47
CA PHE A 51 6.45 -7.96 0.49
C PHE A 51 6.08 -7.36 -0.87
N PRO A 52 4.82 -7.53 -1.31
CA PRO A 52 4.41 -7.19 -2.68
C PRO A 52 4.55 -5.71 -3.04
N LEU A 53 4.37 -4.78 -2.09
CA LEU A 53 4.48 -3.35 -2.37
C LEU A 53 5.93 -2.92 -2.57
N GLU A 54 6.85 -3.47 -1.78
CA GLU A 54 8.29 -3.30 -1.86
C GLU A 54 8.83 -3.86 -3.19
N GLU A 55 8.32 -5.02 -3.64
CA GLU A 55 8.63 -5.58 -4.96
C GLU A 55 8.16 -4.71 -6.13
N ILE A 56 7.08 -3.93 -5.94
CA ILE A 56 6.49 -3.08 -6.98
C ILE A 56 7.11 -1.68 -7.01
N LEU A 57 7.36 -1.09 -5.84
CA LEU A 57 7.75 0.30 -5.66
C LEU A 57 9.26 0.48 -5.37
N GLY A 58 9.92 -0.59 -4.89
CA GLY A 58 11.26 -0.54 -4.34
C GLY A 58 11.26 -0.44 -2.81
N GLU A 59 12.32 -0.96 -2.19
CA GLU A 59 12.44 -1.10 -0.72
C GLU A 59 12.45 0.24 0.05
N ASP A 60 12.80 1.35 -0.60
CA ASP A 60 12.95 2.68 0.02
C ASP A 60 11.70 3.59 -0.16
N ALA A 61 10.66 3.11 -0.85
CA ALA A 61 9.52 3.95 -1.23
C ALA A 61 8.45 4.09 -0.14
N LEU A 62 8.49 3.24 0.90
CA LEU A 62 7.43 3.11 1.90
C LEU A 62 7.87 3.63 3.25
N ASP A 63 7.02 4.45 3.88
CA ASP A 63 7.25 5.04 5.20
C ASP A 63 6.46 4.28 6.27
N TYR A 64 7.11 3.47 7.10
CA TYR A 64 6.39 2.65 8.10
C TYR A 64 6.06 3.41 9.40
N ASP A 65 6.41 4.70 9.50
CA ASP A 65 6.10 5.54 10.67
C ASP A 65 4.72 6.22 10.57
N VAL A 66 4.02 6.04 9.45
CA VAL A 66 2.67 6.57 9.22
C VAL A 66 1.59 5.49 9.41
N GLU A 67 0.35 5.92 9.60
CA GLU A 67 -0.80 5.01 9.76
C GLU A 67 -1.29 4.48 8.41
N PHE A 68 -1.22 5.31 7.37
CA PHE A 68 -1.69 4.97 6.03
C PHE A 68 -0.77 5.46 4.92
N TRP A 69 -0.62 4.64 3.89
CA TRP A 69 -0.12 5.06 2.59
C TRP A 69 -1.28 5.39 1.67
N ILE A 70 -1.21 6.53 1.00
CA ILE A 70 -2.18 6.96 -0.01
C ILE A 70 -1.45 7.02 -1.35
N PHE A 71 -1.90 6.23 -2.32
CA PHE A 71 -1.35 6.25 -3.66
C PHE A 71 -2.30 6.95 -4.64
N ASN A 72 -1.80 8.00 -5.29
CA ASN A 72 -2.52 8.79 -6.30
C ASN A 72 -1.86 8.75 -7.68
#